data_AF-A0A7X7IT22-F1
#
_entry.id   AF-A0A7X7IT22-F1
#
_cell.length_a   1.000
_cell.length_b   1.000
_cell.length_c   1.000
_cell.angle_alpha   90.00
_cell.angle_beta   90.00
_cell.angle_gamma   90.00
#
_symmetry.space_group_name_H-M   'P 1'
#
loop_
_entity.id
_entity.type
_entity.pdbx_description
1 polymer ?
#
loop_
_entity_poly.entity_id
_entity_poly.type
_entity_poly.pdbx_seq_one_letter_code
_entity_poly.pdbx_strand_id
1 'polypeptide(L)'
;MKIACTFLLLALCRVAFAQLAVSPEVFEFGRVREHERPVGTITLTNRGAQPVSVTRIMRTCACSEATIDTPRIAPGESATVSFWLDPNDLAHGPFYKSFYARTDHPEQPVVMLAMRGEVVPLWQVEPGRRIDLGRQAGTAVFRLRPSSAAPAIVGLSVAGAAGESSAVLTTNATDGVLSLAFTPPPDLEPGSHEWRIQLHPVEAGAHPLVLKVSREVGPAWEVSPRVLRLPSSTDRPFTALIHLRPSAGVGGSAPLDPAAIALVPRRNEVALTPEGHTVRKGYAFRLTISSERVNAWDASETFFFAIPEPASPASPTGRVIRIQGPTILRNHSVGEIRPEDRAPAGPVFAEIFTQEGCDDCEWVQRVFLPRAAARYGSNLVVQISYTTERAVLLRLLGLLESRGIRENAPVYLAIAATDVLAGRKAIDAQAFALVDARLEGEGSESRLAEGLAPSPVHAATPSESPPPDAAIADRLFARFTVPAVAIAGLADGFNPCAFATVVFLTSLLAAGGRSRRVRLLGGMAFCIASFLTYFLMGFGLLRAVRALDAVQWARLAITFATASALVVFAVLSVVDAVRFHRRRVASAVILQLPGPVKRRIHGIARVCFG
;
A
#
# COMPACT_ATOMS: atom_id res chain seq x y z
N MET A 1 35.30 40.86 11.73
CA MET A 1 34.62 39.55 11.63
C MET A 1 33.18 39.57 12.18
N LYS A 2 32.40 40.62 11.88
CA LYS A 2 30.97 40.75 12.29
C LYS A 2 30.04 41.13 11.15
N ILE A 3 30.57 41.51 9.99
CA ILE A 3 29.79 41.95 8.81
C ILE A 3 29.53 40.77 7.84
N ALA A 4 30.35 39.72 7.88
CA ALA A 4 30.19 38.52 7.05
C ALA A 4 29.00 37.62 7.49
N CYS A 5 28.50 37.76 8.72
CA CYS A 5 27.40 36.95 9.23
C CYS A 5 26.01 37.48 8.82
N THR A 6 25.91 38.78 8.48
CA THR A 6 24.62 39.42 8.16
C THR A 6 24.21 39.21 6.69
N PHE A 7 25.16 39.05 5.77
CA PHE A 7 24.86 38.77 4.36
C PHE A 7 24.55 37.29 4.06
N LEU A 8 25.01 36.36 4.90
CA LEU A 8 24.72 34.93 4.72
C LEU A 8 23.28 34.55 5.15
N LEU A 9 22.61 35.40 5.94
CA LEU A 9 21.24 35.20 6.41
C LEU A 9 20.16 35.69 5.43
N LEU A 10 20.51 36.55 4.46
CA LEU A 10 19.58 37.03 3.42
C LEU A 10 19.59 36.17 2.14
N ALA A 11 20.56 35.27 1.98
CA ALA A 11 20.73 34.46 0.76
C ALA A 11 20.04 33.09 0.79
N LEU A 12 19.37 32.70 1.89
CA LEU A 12 18.81 31.34 2.05
C LEU A 12 17.30 31.27 2.32
N CYS A 13 16.57 32.38 2.18
CA CYS A 13 15.10 32.36 2.29
C CYS A 13 14.44 32.29 0.91
N ARG A 14 14.72 31.22 0.15
CA ARG A 14 13.75 30.74 -0.83
C ARG A 14 12.92 29.66 -0.14
N VAL A 15 11.90 30.09 0.59
CA VAL A 15 10.79 29.19 0.90
C VAL A 15 10.20 28.81 -0.45
N ALA A 16 10.39 27.57 -0.88
CA ALA A 16 9.73 27.02 -2.05
C ALA A 16 8.24 26.93 -1.72
N PHE A 17 7.51 28.02 -1.96
CA PHE A 17 6.05 27.98 -1.94
C PHE A 17 5.61 27.11 -3.12
N ALA A 18 4.71 26.16 -2.84
CA ALA A 18 4.03 25.40 -3.89
C ALA A 18 3.48 26.41 -4.92
N GLN A 19 3.87 26.23 -6.18
CA GLN A 19 3.61 27.22 -7.21
C GLN A 19 2.12 27.26 -7.57
N LEU A 20 1.48 26.09 -7.63
CA LEU A 20 0.04 25.93 -7.54
C LEU A 20 -0.35 25.59 -6.11
N ALA A 21 -1.15 26.47 -5.50
CA ALA A 21 -1.81 26.25 -4.23
C ALA A 21 -3.19 25.61 -4.46
N VAL A 22 -3.52 24.60 -3.65
CA VAL A 22 -4.78 23.86 -3.72
C VAL A 22 -5.71 24.35 -2.62
N SER A 23 -6.96 24.67 -2.95
CA SER A 23 -7.96 25.11 -1.98
C SER A 23 -9.38 24.61 -2.31
N PRO A 24 -10.05 23.88 -1.40
CA PRO A 24 -9.52 23.34 -0.15
C PRO A 24 -8.45 22.26 -0.43
N GLU A 25 -7.56 22.02 0.54
CA GLU A 25 -6.54 20.95 0.44
C GLU A 25 -7.19 19.56 0.34
N VAL A 26 -8.30 19.36 1.05
CA VAL A 26 -9.18 18.19 0.95
C VAL A 26 -10.62 18.67 0.83
N PHE A 27 -11.33 18.25 -0.21
CA PHE A 27 -12.74 18.55 -0.40
C PHE A 27 -13.63 17.63 0.46
N GLU A 28 -14.61 18.20 1.15
CA GLU A 28 -15.52 17.48 2.04
C GLU A 28 -16.87 17.24 1.37
N PHE A 29 -17.21 15.97 1.14
CA PHE A 29 -18.57 15.61 0.71
C PHE A 29 -19.55 15.45 1.88
N GLY A 30 -19.05 15.28 3.11
CA GLY A 30 -19.89 14.92 4.24
C GLY A 30 -20.50 13.52 4.08
N ARG A 31 -21.77 13.36 4.46
CA ARG A 31 -22.51 12.10 4.30
C ARG A 31 -23.20 12.06 2.95
N VAL A 32 -22.89 11.04 2.16
CA VAL A 32 -23.42 10.84 0.80
C VAL A 32 -24.23 9.55 0.77
N ARG A 33 -25.45 9.61 0.26
CA ARG A 33 -26.32 8.42 0.11
C ARG A 33 -26.05 7.70 -1.20
N GLU A 34 -26.37 6.41 -1.26
CA GLU A 34 -26.07 5.54 -2.41
C GLU A 34 -26.63 5.98 -3.75
N HIS A 35 -27.77 6.68 -3.76
CA HIS A 35 -28.42 7.15 -4.98
C HIS A 35 -27.96 8.57 -5.38
N GLU A 36 -27.23 9.26 -4.52
CA GLU A 36 -26.72 10.61 -4.76
C GLU A 36 -25.47 10.55 -5.62
N ARG A 37 -25.26 11.56 -6.47
CA ARG A 37 -24.02 11.72 -7.24
C ARG A 37 -23.49 13.14 -7.08
N PRO A 38 -22.98 13.48 -5.88
CA PRO A 38 -22.64 14.85 -5.55
C PRO A 38 -21.45 15.33 -6.40
N VAL A 39 -21.42 16.64 -6.64
CA VAL A 39 -20.32 17.33 -7.35
C VAL A 39 -19.52 18.13 -6.35
N GLY A 40 -18.19 18.01 -6.42
CA GLY A 40 -17.23 18.79 -5.66
C GLY A 40 -16.38 19.69 -6.55
N THR A 41 -15.77 20.70 -5.94
CA THR A 41 -14.92 21.68 -6.63
C THR A 41 -13.67 21.99 -5.81
N ILE A 42 -12.50 21.94 -6.44
CA ILE A 42 -11.23 22.36 -5.86
C ILE A 42 -10.62 23.46 -6.73
N THR A 43 -10.11 24.51 -6.09
CA THR A 43 -9.45 25.65 -6.76
C THR A 43 -7.94 25.43 -6.78
N LEU A 44 -7.34 25.65 -7.94
CA LEU A 44 -5.90 25.72 -8.16
C LEU A 44 -5.48 27.16 -8.40
N THR A 45 -4.68 27.75 -7.51
CA THR A 45 -4.20 29.14 -7.63
C THR A 45 -2.71 29.19 -7.92
N ASN A 46 -2.30 29.87 -8.99
CA ASN A 46 -0.89 30.06 -9.30
C ASN A 46 -0.30 31.21 -8.47
N ARG A 47 0.53 30.87 -7.49
CA ARG A 47 1.28 31.80 -6.63
C ARG A 47 2.71 32.06 -7.13
N GLY A 48 3.09 31.45 -8.26
CA GLY A 48 4.37 31.62 -8.91
C GLY A 48 4.45 32.88 -9.78
N ALA A 49 5.64 33.13 -10.29
CA ALA A 49 5.91 34.23 -11.22
C ALA A 49 5.76 33.83 -12.71
N GLN A 50 5.55 32.55 -13.00
CA GLN A 50 5.43 32.01 -14.36
C GLN A 50 4.07 31.32 -14.52
N PRO A 51 3.46 31.34 -15.72
CA PRO A 51 2.23 30.61 -15.98
C PRO A 51 2.45 29.10 -15.85
N VAL A 52 1.45 28.38 -15.35
CA VAL A 52 1.48 26.92 -15.20
C VAL A 52 0.32 26.30 -15.97
N SER A 53 0.60 25.30 -16.79
CA SER A 53 -0.40 24.57 -17.55
C SER A 53 -0.65 23.19 -16.96
N VAL A 54 -1.90 22.90 -16.60
CA VAL A 54 -2.39 21.57 -16.25
C VAL A 54 -2.61 20.79 -17.54
N THR A 55 -1.73 19.83 -17.83
CA THR A 55 -1.77 19.06 -19.08
C THR A 55 -2.79 17.92 -19.03
N ARG A 56 -3.06 17.37 -17.84
CA ARG A 56 -3.95 16.21 -17.68
C ARG A 56 -4.40 16.06 -16.23
N ILE A 57 -5.66 15.66 -16.02
CA ILE A 57 -6.12 15.14 -14.73
C ILE A 57 -6.07 13.60 -14.76
N MET A 58 -5.39 13.01 -13.78
CA MET A 58 -5.18 11.59 -13.61
C MET A 58 -6.07 11.08 -12.48
N ARG A 59 -7.00 10.19 -12.80
CA ARG A 59 -7.91 9.57 -11.83
C ARG A 59 -7.19 8.45 -11.07
N THR A 60 -7.44 8.31 -9.76
CA THR A 60 -6.97 7.16 -8.95
C THR A 60 -8.07 6.16 -8.60
N CYS A 61 -9.31 6.45 -8.97
CA CYS A 61 -10.47 5.57 -8.81
C CYS A 61 -11.43 5.71 -10.00
N ALA A 62 -12.22 4.66 -10.27
CA ALA A 62 -13.36 4.74 -11.17
C ALA A 62 -14.51 5.61 -10.61
N CYS A 63 -14.50 5.85 -9.30
CA CYS A 63 -15.55 6.49 -8.52
C CYS A 63 -15.80 7.98 -8.82
N SER A 64 -14.95 8.64 -9.60
CA SER A 64 -15.07 10.07 -9.87
C SER A 64 -14.34 10.47 -11.15
N GLU A 65 -14.92 11.34 -11.98
CA GLU A 65 -14.25 12.00 -13.10
C GLU A 65 -14.21 13.51 -12.85
N ALA A 66 -13.11 14.14 -13.28
CA ALA A 66 -12.81 15.53 -12.98
C ALA A 66 -12.49 16.32 -14.25
N THR A 67 -12.96 17.55 -14.32
CA THR A 67 -12.72 18.52 -15.40
C THR A 67 -12.13 19.80 -14.81
N ILE A 68 -11.33 20.52 -15.60
CA ILE A 68 -10.78 21.83 -15.23
C ILE A 68 -11.28 22.89 -16.22
N ASP A 69 -11.68 24.05 -15.72
CA ASP A 69 -12.20 25.15 -16.53
C ASP A 69 -11.11 25.85 -17.35
N THR A 70 -9.97 26.13 -16.72
CA THR A 70 -8.88 26.94 -17.28
C THR A 70 -7.57 26.15 -17.13
N PRO A 71 -7.18 25.35 -18.14
CA PRO A 71 -6.00 24.50 -18.05
C PRO A 71 -4.69 25.27 -17.91
N ARG A 72 -4.62 26.54 -18.37
CA ARG A 72 -3.42 27.38 -18.27
C ARG A 72 -3.67 28.54 -17.30
N ILE A 73 -2.96 28.53 -16.18
CA ILE A 73 -3.20 29.42 -15.03
C ILE A 73 -2.09 30.47 -15.00
N ALA A 74 -2.42 31.74 -15.28
CA ALA A 74 -1.44 32.83 -15.24
C ALA A 74 -1.01 33.16 -13.78
N PRO A 75 0.13 33.84 -13.58
CA PRO A 75 0.55 34.29 -12.25
C PRO A 75 -0.56 35.07 -11.51
N GLY A 76 -0.92 34.64 -10.30
CA GLY A 76 -1.98 35.23 -9.48
C GLY A 76 -3.39 34.77 -9.82
N GLU A 77 -3.60 34.06 -10.93
CA GLU A 77 -4.92 33.57 -11.35
C GLU A 77 -5.24 32.19 -10.73
N SER A 78 -6.51 31.78 -10.87
CA SER A 78 -7.00 30.50 -10.37
C SER A 78 -7.82 29.76 -11.42
N ALA A 79 -7.82 28.43 -11.34
CA ALA A 79 -8.68 27.54 -12.10
C ALA A 79 -9.50 26.66 -11.16
N THR A 80 -10.71 26.31 -11.57
CA THR A 80 -11.62 25.42 -10.83
C THR A 80 -11.60 24.03 -11.43
N VAL A 81 -11.37 23.04 -10.58
CA VAL A 81 -11.47 21.62 -10.90
C VAL A 81 -12.77 21.07 -10.33
N SER A 82 -13.70 20.69 -11.20
CA SER A 82 -14.99 20.11 -10.84
C SER A 82 -14.98 18.60 -11.00
N PHE A 83 -15.57 17.86 -10.06
CA PHE A 83 -15.59 16.40 -10.10
C PHE A 83 -16.85 15.85 -9.46
N TRP A 84 -17.40 14.76 -9.99
CA TRP A 84 -18.56 14.07 -9.40
C TRP A 84 -18.13 12.80 -8.68
N LEU A 85 -18.90 12.34 -7.69
CA LEU A 85 -18.66 11.09 -6.98
C LEU A 85 -19.78 10.08 -7.25
N ASP A 86 -19.45 8.84 -7.61
CA ASP A 86 -20.38 7.69 -7.64
C ASP A 86 -20.17 6.81 -6.39
N PRO A 87 -21.11 6.84 -5.43
CA PRO A 87 -21.02 6.05 -4.21
C PRO A 87 -21.10 4.53 -4.44
N ASN A 88 -21.59 4.06 -5.60
CA ASN A 88 -21.68 2.62 -5.87
C ASN A 88 -20.32 1.95 -6.07
N ASP A 89 -19.31 2.74 -6.45
CA ASP A 89 -17.92 2.29 -6.58
C ASP A 89 -17.11 2.48 -5.29
N LEU A 90 -17.76 2.90 -4.19
CA LEU A 90 -17.16 3.03 -2.86
C LEU A 90 -17.69 1.98 -1.89
N ALA A 91 -16.84 1.62 -0.92
CA ALA A 91 -17.28 0.85 0.24
C ALA A 91 -18.16 1.74 1.16
N HIS A 92 -19.10 1.11 1.87
CA HIS A 92 -19.90 1.80 2.88
C HIS A 92 -19.03 2.33 4.03
N GLY A 93 -19.39 3.50 4.55
CA GLY A 93 -18.65 4.17 5.61
C GLY A 93 -17.66 5.23 5.08
N PRO A 94 -16.67 5.62 5.89
CA PRO A 94 -15.77 6.73 5.57
C PRO A 94 -14.85 6.39 4.39
N PHE A 95 -14.64 7.36 3.50
CA PHE A 95 -13.72 7.26 2.38
C PHE A 95 -12.80 8.47 2.29
N TYR A 96 -11.61 8.24 1.72
CA TYR A 96 -10.67 9.26 1.30
C TYR A 96 -10.16 8.87 -0.09
N LYS A 97 -10.24 9.79 -1.06
CA LYS A 97 -9.86 9.57 -2.45
C LYS A 97 -9.10 10.78 -2.98
N SER A 98 -8.31 10.58 -4.02
CA SER A 98 -7.58 11.66 -4.67
C SER A 98 -7.56 11.50 -6.18
N PHE A 99 -7.22 12.57 -6.87
CA PHE A 99 -6.83 12.57 -8.27
C PHE A 99 -5.67 13.56 -8.40
N TYR A 100 -4.97 13.51 -9.52
CA TYR A 100 -3.74 14.27 -9.69
C TYR A 100 -3.82 15.14 -10.93
N ALA A 101 -3.48 16.43 -10.80
CA ALA A 101 -3.30 17.33 -11.93
C ALA A 101 -1.82 17.31 -12.33
N ARG A 102 -1.52 16.84 -13.54
CA ARG A 102 -0.18 16.93 -14.13
C ARG A 102 0.05 18.33 -14.67
N THR A 103 1.22 18.90 -14.43
CA THR A 103 1.58 20.25 -14.87
C THR A 103 2.83 20.24 -15.77
N ASP A 104 3.09 21.36 -16.43
CA ASP A 104 4.33 21.66 -17.15
C ASP A 104 5.43 22.27 -16.25
N HIS A 105 5.18 22.46 -14.95
CA HIS A 105 6.16 23.07 -14.06
C HIS A 105 7.24 22.06 -13.59
N PRO A 106 8.55 22.34 -13.78
CA PRO A 106 9.62 21.39 -13.50
C PRO A 106 9.74 21.00 -12.02
N GLU A 107 9.42 21.91 -11.09
CA GLU A 107 9.50 21.65 -9.65
C GLU A 107 8.17 21.20 -9.04
N GLN A 108 7.06 21.26 -9.80
CA GLN A 108 5.74 20.79 -9.35
C GLN A 108 5.00 20.05 -10.47
N PRO A 109 5.56 18.95 -11.00
CA PRO A 109 5.02 18.26 -12.17
C PRO A 109 3.67 17.58 -11.91
N VAL A 110 3.31 17.37 -10.65
CA VAL A 110 2.05 16.76 -10.23
C VAL A 110 1.50 17.48 -8.99
N VAL A 111 0.21 17.79 -9.00
CA VAL A 111 -0.54 18.38 -7.89
C VAL A 111 -1.62 17.40 -7.43
N MET A 112 -1.69 17.10 -6.14
CA MET A 112 -2.72 16.23 -5.58
C MET A 112 -3.99 17.01 -5.27
N LEU A 113 -5.13 16.44 -5.65
CA LEU A 113 -6.47 16.94 -5.41
C LEU A 113 -7.21 15.87 -4.63
N ALA A 114 -7.55 16.15 -3.37
CA ALA A 114 -8.08 15.15 -2.45
C ALA A 114 -9.54 15.42 -2.07
N MET A 115 -10.26 14.36 -1.73
CA MET A 115 -11.65 14.39 -1.29
C MET A 115 -11.89 13.36 -0.18
N ARG A 116 -12.83 13.63 0.72
CA ARG A 116 -13.28 12.68 1.73
C ARG A 116 -14.77 12.82 2.04
N GLY A 117 -15.34 11.78 2.65
CA GLY A 117 -16.74 11.74 3.06
C GLY A 117 -17.11 10.41 3.71
N GLU A 118 -18.41 10.15 3.86
CA GLU A 118 -18.98 8.91 4.41
C GLU A 118 -20.14 8.44 3.52
N VAL A 119 -20.05 7.24 2.96
CA VAL A 119 -21.16 6.64 2.19
C VAL A 119 -22.13 5.95 3.13
N VAL A 120 -23.37 6.45 3.16
CA VAL A 120 -24.45 5.91 3.99
C VAL A 120 -25.30 4.94 3.16
N PRO A 121 -25.34 3.64 3.50
CA PRO A 121 -26.13 2.68 2.76
C PRO A 121 -27.63 2.89 2.98
N LEU A 122 -28.42 2.89 1.91
CA LEU A 122 -29.88 2.85 1.97
C LEU A 122 -30.39 1.41 1.93
N TRP A 123 -29.63 0.52 1.30
CA TRP A 123 -29.92 -0.90 1.21
C TRP A 123 -28.74 -1.71 1.75
N GLN A 124 -28.97 -2.49 2.81
CA GLN A 124 -27.99 -3.46 3.27
C GLN A 124 -28.10 -4.72 2.41
N VAL A 125 -27.04 -5.03 1.65
CA VAL A 125 -27.00 -6.15 0.71
C VAL A 125 -26.15 -7.29 1.28
N GLU A 126 -26.73 -8.48 1.41
CA GLU A 126 -26.05 -9.72 1.83
C GLU A 126 -25.89 -10.69 0.64
N PRO A 127 -24.73 -11.35 0.46
CA PRO A 127 -23.50 -11.27 1.26
C PRO A 127 -22.67 -9.99 0.97
N GLY A 128 -23.06 -9.22 -0.03
CA GLY A 128 -22.42 -7.99 -0.46
C GLY A 128 -22.93 -7.62 -1.85
N ARG A 129 -22.42 -6.54 -2.43
CA ARG A 129 -22.84 -6.08 -3.77
C ARG A 129 -22.21 -6.86 -4.93
N ARG A 130 -21.36 -7.85 -4.65
CA ARG A 130 -20.71 -8.69 -5.65
C ARG A 130 -20.78 -10.16 -5.23
N ILE A 131 -21.20 -11.01 -6.16
CA ILE A 131 -21.14 -12.47 -6.02
C ILE A 131 -20.27 -13.02 -7.16
N ASP A 132 -19.28 -13.84 -6.81
CA ASP A 132 -18.51 -14.61 -7.78
C ASP A 132 -19.00 -16.07 -7.75
N LEU A 133 -19.57 -16.53 -8.85
CA LEU A 133 -20.04 -17.91 -9.00
C LEU A 133 -18.89 -18.89 -9.30
N GLY A 134 -17.68 -18.37 -9.58
CA GLY A 134 -16.55 -19.16 -9.98
C GLY A 134 -16.84 -19.93 -11.28
N ARG A 135 -16.44 -21.20 -11.33
CA ARG A 135 -16.61 -22.07 -12.53
C ARG A 135 -17.85 -22.94 -12.50
N GLN A 136 -18.57 -23.00 -11.38
CA GLN A 136 -19.77 -23.81 -11.26
C GLN A 136 -20.97 -23.06 -11.84
N ALA A 137 -21.84 -23.78 -12.54
CA ALA A 137 -23.15 -23.24 -12.88
C ALA A 137 -23.94 -23.02 -11.59
N GLY A 138 -24.63 -21.89 -11.48
CA GLY A 138 -25.37 -21.55 -10.27
C GLY A 138 -26.13 -20.24 -10.39
N THR A 139 -26.94 -19.97 -9.39
CA THR A 139 -27.73 -18.75 -9.25
C THR A 139 -27.15 -17.92 -8.12
N ALA A 140 -26.81 -16.66 -8.42
CA ALA A 140 -26.43 -15.68 -7.41
C ALA A 140 -27.68 -15.16 -6.71
N VAL A 141 -27.70 -15.17 -5.38
CA VAL A 141 -28.84 -14.67 -4.59
C VAL A 141 -28.37 -13.53 -3.69
N PHE A 142 -28.95 -12.34 -3.88
CA PHE A 142 -28.77 -11.18 -3.03
C PHE A 142 -29.98 -10.99 -2.14
N ARG A 143 -29.76 -10.67 -0.86
CA ARG A 143 -30.82 -10.20 0.03
C ARG A 143 -30.59 -8.72 0.31
N LEU A 144 -31.61 -7.90 0.06
CA LEU A 144 -31.57 -6.46 0.25
C LEU A 144 -32.52 -6.07 1.37
N ARG A 145 -31.98 -5.54 2.46
CA ARG A 145 -32.75 -5.00 3.57
C ARG A 145 -32.81 -3.47 3.45
N PRO A 146 -34.01 -2.86 3.40
CA PRO A 146 -34.13 -1.42 3.33
C PRO A 146 -33.80 -0.77 4.69
N SER A 147 -33.15 0.39 4.65
CA SER A 147 -33.14 1.35 5.75
C SER A 147 -34.46 2.12 5.80
N SER A 148 -34.71 2.86 6.89
CA SER A 148 -35.91 3.71 7.03
C SER A 148 -36.03 4.82 5.97
N ALA A 149 -34.94 5.16 5.30
CA ALA A 149 -34.87 6.17 4.25
C ALA A 149 -34.71 5.56 2.84
N ALA A 150 -34.86 4.24 2.69
CA ALA A 150 -34.69 3.58 1.41
C ALA A 150 -35.87 3.87 0.46
N PRO A 151 -35.64 4.41 -0.75
CA PRO A 151 -36.69 4.59 -1.74
C PRO A 151 -37.13 3.23 -2.28
N ALA A 152 -38.41 3.07 -2.61
CA ALA A 152 -38.90 1.83 -3.23
C ALA A 152 -38.22 1.59 -4.59
N ILE A 153 -38.00 0.32 -4.95
CA ILE A 153 -37.43 -0.09 -6.24
C ILE A 153 -38.58 -0.39 -7.21
N VAL A 154 -38.55 0.22 -8.40
CA VAL A 154 -39.57 0.08 -9.46
C VAL A 154 -39.08 -0.61 -10.72
N GLY A 155 -37.77 -0.74 -10.89
CA GLY A 155 -37.19 -1.31 -12.10
C GLY A 155 -35.98 -2.19 -11.81
N LEU A 156 -35.78 -3.15 -12.72
CA LEU A 156 -34.64 -4.06 -12.75
C LEU A 156 -34.12 -4.09 -14.19
N SER A 157 -32.83 -3.82 -14.38
CA SER A 157 -32.16 -4.02 -15.66
C SER A 157 -30.84 -4.76 -15.47
N VAL A 158 -30.43 -5.52 -16.48
CA VAL A 158 -29.15 -6.24 -16.48
C VAL A 158 -28.34 -5.75 -17.69
N ALA A 159 -27.08 -5.40 -17.46
CA ALA A 159 -26.10 -5.10 -18.49
C ALA A 159 -24.88 -6.03 -18.31
N GLY A 160 -24.35 -6.61 -19.38
CA GLY A 160 -23.21 -7.54 -19.26
C GLY A 160 -23.01 -8.44 -20.47
N ALA A 161 -22.32 -9.56 -20.26
CA ALA A 161 -21.97 -10.53 -21.29
C ALA A 161 -23.19 -11.04 -22.08
N ALA A 162 -22.97 -11.30 -23.38
CA ALA A 162 -24.01 -11.70 -24.33
C ALA A 162 -24.68 -13.04 -23.95
N GLY A 163 -25.99 -13.12 -24.20
CA GLY A 163 -26.83 -14.30 -23.91
C GLY A 163 -28.05 -13.94 -23.06
N GLU A 164 -29.05 -14.84 -23.03
CA GLU A 164 -30.23 -14.68 -22.20
C GLU A 164 -29.91 -15.02 -20.73
N SER A 165 -29.71 -13.97 -19.92
CA SER A 165 -29.63 -14.09 -18.45
C SER A 165 -31.02 -13.90 -17.83
N SER A 166 -31.29 -14.55 -16.70
CA SER A 166 -32.51 -14.30 -15.92
C SER A 166 -32.20 -13.58 -14.61
N ALA A 167 -33.00 -12.57 -14.30
CA ALA A 167 -32.95 -11.84 -13.04
C ALA A 167 -34.37 -11.73 -12.49
N VAL A 168 -34.61 -12.31 -11.31
CA VAL A 168 -35.92 -12.34 -10.67
C VAL A 168 -35.81 -11.66 -9.32
N LEU A 169 -36.58 -10.58 -9.16
CA LEU A 169 -36.71 -9.85 -7.90
C LEU A 169 -38.02 -10.27 -7.22
N THR A 170 -37.93 -10.79 -6.00
CA THR A 170 -39.08 -11.14 -5.17
C THR A 170 -39.08 -10.32 -3.89
N THR A 171 -40.26 -10.00 -3.37
CA THR A 171 -40.44 -9.18 -2.18
C THR A 171 -41.03 -10.04 -1.06
N ASN A 172 -40.46 -10.02 0.14
CA ASN A 172 -41.11 -10.61 1.30
C ASN A 172 -42.06 -9.58 1.94
N ALA A 173 -43.37 -9.87 1.91
CA ALA A 173 -44.43 -8.95 2.29
C ALA A 173 -44.46 -8.59 3.79
N THR A 174 -43.83 -9.38 4.66
CA THR A 174 -43.87 -9.13 6.11
C THR A 174 -42.80 -8.14 6.59
N ASP A 175 -41.63 -8.12 5.93
CA ASP A 175 -40.43 -7.45 6.47
C ASP A 175 -39.82 -6.44 5.47
N GLY A 176 -40.39 -6.32 4.26
CA GLY A 176 -39.90 -5.42 3.21
C GLY A 176 -38.56 -5.82 2.58
N VAL A 177 -38.01 -6.97 2.98
CA VAL A 177 -36.76 -7.52 2.45
C VAL A 177 -36.97 -8.00 1.02
N LEU A 178 -36.08 -7.58 0.12
CA LEU A 178 -36.07 -8.03 -1.27
C LEU A 178 -35.05 -9.16 -1.46
N SER A 179 -35.41 -10.15 -2.28
CA SER A 179 -34.52 -11.22 -2.70
C SER A 179 -34.35 -11.14 -4.22
N LEU A 180 -33.12 -10.92 -4.68
CA LEU A 180 -32.78 -10.91 -6.09
C LEU A 180 -32.02 -12.19 -6.43
N ALA A 181 -32.60 -13.03 -7.27
CA ALA A 181 -31.96 -14.21 -7.84
C ALA A 181 -31.52 -13.92 -9.27
N PHE A 182 -30.24 -14.09 -9.56
CA PHE A 182 -29.67 -13.92 -10.90
C PHE A 182 -29.02 -15.21 -11.38
N THR A 183 -29.44 -15.70 -12.55
CA THR A 183 -28.86 -16.89 -13.19
C THR A 183 -28.15 -16.46 -14.47
N PRO A 184 -26.82 -16.66 -14.58
CA PRO A 184 -26.09 -16.43 -15.82
C PRO A 184 -26.60 -17.32 -16.97
N PRO A 185 -26.35 -16.94 -18.23
CA PRO A 185 -26.62 -17.81 -19.37
C PRO A 185 -25.95 -19.19 -19.21
N PRO A 186 -26.62 -20.30 -19.58
CA PRO A 186 -26.06 -21.64 -19.44
C PRO A 186 -24.84 -21.84 -20.35
N ASP A 187 -24.92 -21.34 -21.58
CA ASP A 187 -23.94 -21.53 -22.66
C ASP A 187 -23.06 -20.28 -22.82
N LEU A 188 -21.96 -20.24 -22.06
CA LEU A 188 -20.99 -19.16 -22.13
C LEU A 188 -19.72 -19.62 -22.84
N GLU A 189 -19.15 -18.74 -23.66
CA GLU A 189 -17.82 -18.94 -24.25
C GLU A 189 -16.74 -19.04 -23.14
N PRO A 190 -15.62 -19.75 -23.37
CA PRO A 190 -14.52 -19.77 -22.43
C PRO A 190 -13.97 -18.36 -22.15
N GLY A 191 -13.92 -17.97 -20.88
CA GLY A 191 -13.50 -16.63 -20.46
C GLY A 191 -14.05 -16.23 -19.09
N SER A 192 -13.74 -15.01 -18.69
CA SER A 192 -14.34 -14.35 -17.53
C SER A 192 -15.48 -13.47 -17.98
N HIS A 193 -16.64 -13.64 -17.36
CA HIS A 193 -17.87 -12.93 -17.66
C HIS A 193 -18.35 -12.17 -16.43
N GLU A 194 -18.82 -10.93 -16.62
CA GLU A 194 -19.39 -10.10 -15.56
C GLU A 194 -20.73 -9.51 -16.02
N TRP A 195 -21.68 -9.45 -15.08
CA TRP A 195 -22.97 -8.79 -15.24
C TRP A 195 -23.17 -7.74 -14.16
N ARG A 196 -23.69 -6.58 -14.57
CA ARG A 196 -24.14 -5.48 -13.73
C ARG A 196 -25.67 -5.49 -13.68
N ILE A 197 -26.22 -5.76 -12.51
CA ILE A 197 -27.65 -5.76 -12.25
C ILE A 197 -28.00 -4.43 -11.57
N GLN A 198 -28.87 -3.65 -12.19
CA GLN A 198 -29.26 -2.31 -11.76
C GLN A 198 -30.68 -2.33 -11.23
N LEU A 199 -30.84 -1.86 -9.99
CA LEU A 199 -32.12 -1.70 -9.32
C LEU A 199 -32.47 -0.21 -9.31
N HIS A 200 -33.56 0.15 -9.97
CA HIS A 200 -33.96 1.54 -10.19
C HIS A 200 -34.97 1.99 -9.12
N PRO A 201 -34.61 2.96 -8.27
CA PRO A 201 -35.53 3.53 -7.28
C PRO A 201 -36.61 4.44 -7.92
N VAL A 202 -37.73 4.64 -7.23
CA VAL A 202 -38.86 5.50 -7.68
C VAL A 202 -38.48 6.98 -7.86
N GLU A 203 -37.45 7.44 -7.15
CA GLU A 203 -37.12 8.85 -7.04
C GLU A 203 -36.53 9.42 -8.34
N ALA A 204 -37.06 10.58 -8.78
CA ALA A 204 -36.63 11.22 -10.02
C ALA A 204 -35.18 11.72 -9.93
N GLY A 205 -34.32 11.24 -10.83
CA GLY A 205 -32.89 11.59 -10.84
C GLY A 205 -32.01 10.75 -9.91
N ALA A 206 -32.59 9.79 -9.17
CA ALA A 206 -31.82 8.87 -8.34
C ALA A 206 -31.06 7.86 -9.20
N HIS A 207 -29.77 7.66 -8.87
CA HIS A 207 -28.95 6.68 -9.55
C HIS A 207 -29.28 5.25 -9.09
N PRO A 208 -29.21 4.24 -9.98
CA PRO A 208 -29.58 2.88 -9.63
C PRO A 208 -28.59 2.26 -8.64
N LEU A 209 -29.10 1.38 -7.77
CA LEU A 209 -28.27 0.49 -6.96
C LEU A 209 -27.68 -0.58 -7.88
N VAL A 210 -26.36 -0.71 -7.90
CA VAL A 210 -25.65 -1.65 -8.80
C VAL A 210 -25.12 -2.85 -8.03
N LEU A 211 -25.50 -4.05 -8.48
CA LEU A 211 -25.01 -5.34 -8.01
C LEU A 211 -24.21 -6.02 -9.13
N LYS A 212 -23.17 -6.78 -8.80
CA LYS A 212 -22.28 -7.42 -9.76
C LYS A 212 -22.25 -8.93 -9.58
N VAL A 213 -22.36 -9.68 -10.67
CA VAL A 213 -22.17 -11.14 -10.68
C VAL A 213 -21.06 -11.47 -11.67
N SER A 214 -20.12 -12.32 -11.28
CA SER A 214 -19.08 -12.84 -12.19
C SER A 214 -19.11 -14.37 -12.29
N ARG A 215 -18.67 -14.89 -13.44
CA ARG A 215 -18.50 -16.33 -13.71
C ARG A 215 -17.29 -16.57 -14.60
N GLU A 216 -16.56 -17.65 -14.37
CA GLU A 216 -15.43 -18.09 -15.19
C GLU A 216 -15.76 -19.40 -15.92
N VAL A 217 -15.43 -19.50 -17.21
CA VAL A 217 -15.69 -20.69 -18.04
C VAL A 217 -14.42 -21.10 -18.78
N GLY A 218 -14.03 -22.39 -18.75
CA GLY A 218 -12.82 -22.90 -19.44
C GLY A 218 -12.03 -24.00 -18.69
N PRO A 219 -10.85 -24.43 -19.16
CA PRO A 219 -10.06 -25.54 -18.59
C PRO A 219 -9.24 -25.19 -17.32
N ALA A 220 -8.95 -26.20 -16.50
CA ALA A 220 -8.34 -26.10 -15.16
C ALA A 220 -6.80 -25.92 -15.11
N TRP A 221 -6.13 -25.84 -16.26
CA TRP A 221 -4.69 -25.61 -16.33
C TRP A 221 -4.37 -24.45 -17.28
N GLU A 222 -3.33 -23.70 -16.93
CA GLU A 222 -2.83 -22.56 -17.70
C GLU A 222 -1.42 -22.80 -18.20
N VAL A 223 -1.15 -22.28 -19.41
CA VAL A 223 0.17 -22.28 -20.03
C VAL A 223 0.76 -20.87 -19.97
N SER A 224 2.03 -20.76 -19.58
CA SER A 224 2.79 -19.51 -19.58
C SER A 224 4.20 -19.72 -20.15
N PRO A 225 4.66 -18.91 -21.12
CA PRO A 225 3.91 -17.85 -21.81
C PRO A 225 2.87 -18.42 -22.79
N ARG A 226 1.76 -17.69 -23.01
CA ARG A 226 0.72 -18.07 -24.00
C ARG A 226 1.13 -17.78 -25.44
N VAL A 227 2.13 -16.92 -25.64
CA VAL A 227 2.63 -16.53 -26.94
C VAL A 227 4.15 -16.57 -26.92
N LEU A 228 4.75 -17.16 -27.93
CA LEU A 228 6.20 -17.15 -28.15
C LEU A 228 6.48 -16.43 -29.46
N ARG A 229 7.32 -15.40 -29.40
CA ARG A 229 7.77 -14.68 -30.60
C ARG A 229 9.13 -15.22 -31.03
N LEU A 230 9.21 -15.66 -32.28
CA LEU A 230 10.48 -16.12 -32.85
C LEU A 230 11.30 -14.94 -33.39
N PRO A 231 12.63 -15.02 -33.32
CA PRO A 231 13.50 -14.08 -34.02
C PRO A 231 13.27 -14.16 -35.54
N SER A 232 13.62 -13.09 -36.26
CA SER A 232 13.47 -13.01 -37.73
C SER A 232 14.34 -14.02 -38.47
N SER A 233 15.53 -14.32 -37.93
CA SER A 233 16.42 -15.40 -38.37
C SER A 233 17.36 -15.79 -37.24
N THR A 234 17.83 -17.05 -37.24
CA THR A 234 18.81 -17.54 -36.27
C THR A 234 19.66 -18.68 -36.84
N ASP A 235 20.94 -18.72 -36.46
CA ASP A 235 21.84 -19.86 -36.75
C ASP A 235 21.86 -20.89 -35.61
N ARG A 236 21.19 -20.59 -34.50
CA ARG A 236 21.09 -21.45 -33.31
C ARG A 236 19.65 -21.84 -33.02
N PRO A 237 19.41 -23.03 -32.44
CA PRO A 237 18.06 -23.43 -32.05
C PRO A 237 17.48 -22.43 -31.04
N PHE A 238 16.22 -22.07 -31.23
CA PHE A 238 15.48 -21.23 -30.29
C PHE A 238 15.07 -22.09 -29.08
N THR A 239 15.21 -21.54 -27.89
CA THR A 239 14.85 -22.24 -26.66
C THR A 239 14.00 -21.33 -25.77
N ALA A 240 12.86 -21.84 -25.31
CA ALA A 240 11.97 -21.15 -24.39
C ALA A 240 11.51 -22.06 -23.26
N LEU A 241 11.29 -21.47 -22.08
CA LEU A 241 10.74 -22.20 -20.95
C LEU A 241 9.22 -22.00 -20.93
N ILE A 242 8.46 -23.10 -20.93
CA ILE A 242 7.01 -23.13 -20.85
C ILE A 242 6.59 -23.75 -19.52
N HIS A 243 5.68 -23.09 -18.83
CA HIS A 243 5.08 -23.58 -17.61
C HIS A 243 3.63 -24.01 -17.86
N LEU A 244 3.30 -25.23 -17.43
CA LEU A 244 1.93 -25.70 -17.29
C LEU A 244 1.58 -25.73 -15.80
N ARG A 245 0.66 -24.88 -15.37
CA ARG A 245 0.30 -24.72 -13.95
C ARG A 245 -1.21 -24.90 -13.75
N PRO A 246 -1.65 -25.38 -12.57
CA PRO A 246 -3.07 -25.36 -12.24
C PRO A 246 -3.59 -23.92 -12.26
N SER A 247 -4.80 -23.73 -12.78
CA SER A 247 -5.52 -22.47 -12.66
C SER A 247 -5.79 -22.17 -11.17
N ALA A 248 -5.72 -20.89 -10.79
CA ALA A 248 -5.98 -20.47 -9.42
C ALA A 248 -7.38 -20.92 -8.95
N GLY A 249 -7.47 -21.56 -7.76
CA GLY A 249 -8.75 -22.01 -7.18
C GLY A 249 -9.08 -23.50 -7.36
N VAL A 250 -8.27 -24.27 -8.09
CA VAL A 250 -8.43 -25.74 -8.16
C VAL A 250 -7.70 -26.38 -6.97
N GLY A 251 -8.45 -26.73 -5.93
CA GLY A 251 -7.95 -27.61 -4.88
C GLY A 251 -7.74 -29.02 -5.43
N GLY A 252 -6.48 -29.46 -5.55
CA GLY A 252 -6.14 -30.86 -5.80
C GLY A 252 -6.30 -31.33 -7.25
N SER A 253 -5.61 -30.71 -8.22
CA SER A 253 -5.37 -31.38 -9.49
C SER A 253 -4.46 -32.59 -9.26
N ALA A 254 -4.85 -33.78 -9.73
CA ALA A 254 -4.03 -34.98 -9.64
C ALA A 254 -2.63 -34.72 -10.24
N PRO A 255 -1.55 -35.24 -9.63
CA PRO A 255 -0.21 -35.06 -10.19
C PRO A 255 -0.15 -35.68 -11.60
N LEU A 256 0.20 -34.86 -12.58
CA LEU A 256 0.49 -35.28 -13.95
C LEU A 256 1.89 -35.89 -14.02
N ASP A 257 2.05 -36.90 -14.87
CA ASP A 257 3.36 -37.40 -15.31
C ASP A 257 3.90 -36.46 -16.42
N PRO A 258 4.97 -35.68 -16.15
CA PRO A 258 5.54 -34.77 -17.15
C PRO A 258 6.07 -35.48 -18.39
N ALA A 259 6.49 -36.74 -18.26
CA ALA A 259 7.03 -37.52 -19.37
C ALA A 259 5.95 -37.98 -20.36
N ALA A 260 4.69 -38.06 -19.91
CA ALA A 260 3.55 -38.47 -20.73
C ALA A 260 2.91 -37.31 -21.51
N ILE A 261 3.32 -36.07 -21.26
CA ILE A 261 2.77 -34.87 -21.88
C ILE A 261 3.47 -34.59 -23.21
N ALA A 262 2.71 -34.39 -24.28
CA ALA A 262 3.23 -34.12 -25.62
C ALA A 262 2.60 -32.87 -26.27
N LEU A 263 3.30 -32.24 -27.21
CA LEU A 263 2.74 -31.19 -28.07
C LEU A 263 1.99 -31.78 -29.26
N VAL A 264 0.89 -31.12 -29.62
CA VAL A 264 0.06 -31.40 -30.79
C VAL A 264 -0.16 -30.09 -31.56
N PRO A 265 0.12 -30.00 -32.86
CA PRO A 265 0.67 -31.07 -33.72
C PRO A 265 2.12 -31.42 -33.36
N ARG A 266 2.50 -32.69 -33.56
CA ARG A 266 3.91 -33.10 -33.42
C ARG A 266 4.71 -32.61 -34.63
N ARG A 267 5.87 -32.02 -34.37
CA ARG A 267 6.85 -31.58 -35.38
C ARG A 267 8.20 -32.17 -35.01
N ASN A 268 8.93 -32.72 -35.98
CA ASN A 268 10.24 -33.33 -35.71
C ASN A 268 11.27 -32.26 -35.30
N GLU A 269 11.09 -31.02 -35.76
CA GLU A 269 11.98 -29.90 -35.46
C GLU A 269 11.62 -29.12 -34.18
N VAL A 270 10.57 -29.55 -33.46
CA VAL A 270 10.11 -28.93 -32.21
C VAL A 270 10.10 -29.98 -31.10
N ALA A 271 11.03 -29.85 -30.16
CA ALA A 271 11.15 -30.72 -29.00
C ALA A 271 10.59 -30.05 -27.75
N LEU A 272 9.91 -30.83 -26.92
CA LEU A 272 9.46 -30.43 -25.59
C LEU A 272 10.07 -31.39 -24.57
N THR A 273 10.95 -30.89 -23.70
CA THR A 273 11.63 -31.70 -22.68
C THR A 273 11.29 -31.21 -21.27
N PRO A 274 10.88 -32.08 -20.34
CA PRO A 274 10.62 -31.67 -18.96
C PRO A 274 11.92 -31.25 -18.26
N GLU A 275 11.90 -30.11 -17.56
CA GLU A 275 13.07 -29.52 -16.87
C GLU A 275 13.08 -29.80 -15.35
N GLY A 276 12.01 -30.38 -14.81
CA GLY A 276 11.85 -30.69 -13.39
C GLY A 276 10.59 -30.09 -12.77
N HIS A 277 10.30 -30.47 -11.52
CA HIS A 277 9.09 -30.08 -10.78
C HIS A 277 9.42 -29.17 -9.59
N THR A 278 8.66 -28.08 -9.40
CA THR A 278 8.53 -27.44 -8.09
C THR A 278 7.06 -27.25 -7.77
N VAL A 279 6.61 -27.83 -6.64
CA VAL A 279 5.20 -27.93 -6.18
C VAL A 279 4.50 -26.55 -6.12
N ARG A 280 5.25 -25.44 -6.09
CA ARG A 280 4.72 -24.07 -6.05
C ARG A 280 4.56 -23.36 -7.41
N LYS A 281 5.15 -23.87 -8.51
CA LYS A 281 5.17 -23.18 -9.83
C LYS A 281 4.58 -23.98 -11.01
N GLY A 282 4.16 -25.23 -10.80
CA GLY A 282 3.66 -26.12 -11.86
C GLY A 282 4.78 -26.89 -12.57
N TYR A 283 4.46 -27.49 -13.72
CA TYR A 283 5.37 -28.27 -14.55
C TYR A 283 6.12 -27.36 -15.52
N ALA A 284 7.46 -27.44 -15.53
CA ALA A 284 8.30 -26.69 -16.45
C ALA A 284 8.78 -27.59 -17.59
N PHE A 285 8.67 -27.08 -18.81
CA PHE A 285 9.12 -27.71 -20.03
C PHE A 285 10.04 -26.75 -20.80
N ARG A 286 11.15 -27.26 -21.31
CA ARG A 286 11.96 -26.57 -22.29
C ARG A 286 11.44 -26.90 -23.68
N LEU A 287 10.96 -25.88 -24.38
CA LEU A 287 10.67 -25.94 -25.81
C LEU A 287 11.95 -25.62 -26.57
N THR A 288 12.35 -26.49 -27.50
CA THR A 288 13.47 -26.27 -28.41
C THR A 288 12.98 -26.35 -29.84
N ILE A 289 13.26 -25.32 -30.64
CA ILE A 289 12.91 -25.26 -32.07
C ILE A 289 14.22 -25.18 -32.86
N SER A 290 14.42 -26.04 -33.86
CA SER A 290 15.62 -26.00 -34.70
C SER A 290 15.77 -24.65 -35.42
N SER A 291 17.00 -24.22 -35.69
CA SER A 291 17.26 -22.99 -36.45
C SER A 291 16.63 -23.03 -37.84
N GLU A 292 16.70 -24.17 -38.53
CA GLU A 292 16.03 -24.39 -39.82
C GLU A 292 14.53 -24.14 -39.73
N ARG A 293 13.86 -24.68 -38.70
CA ARG A 293 12.42 -24.49 -38.50
C ARG A 293 12.07 -23.07 -38.11
N VAL A 294 12.88 -22.40 -37.29
CA VAL A 294 12.69 -20.98 -36.97
C VAL A 294 12.74 -20.13 -38.23
N ASN A 295 13.72 -20.40 -39.11
CA ASN A 295 13.91 -19.64 -40.35
C ASN A 295 12.85 -19.94 -41.42
N ALA A 296 12.27 -21.15 -41.43
CA ALA A 296 11.24 -21.58 -42.36
C ALA A 296 9.79 -21.29 -41.89
N TRP A 297 9.57 -20.82 -40.66
CA TRP A 297 8.23 -20.60 -40.10
C TRP A 297 7.59 -19.33 -40.67
N ASP A 298 6.51 -19.49 -41.43
CA ASP A 298 5.86 -18.42 -42.19
C ASP A 298 4.50 -17.97 -41.63
N ALA A 299 3.79 -18.86 -40.91
CA ALA A 299 2.47 -18.59 -40.32
C ALA A 299 2.43 -18.80 -38.80
N SER A 300 1.49 -18.12 -38.12
CA SER A 300 1.22 -18.36 -36.71
C SER A 300 0.67 -19.76 -36.49
N GLU A 301 1.22 -20.50 -35.53
CA GLU A 301 0.80 -21.87 -35.24
C GLU A 301 0.54 -22.02 -33.73
N THR A 302 -0.63 -22.56 -33.37
CA THR A 302 -1.01 -22.82 -31.98
C THR A 302 -0.77 -24.29 -31.67
N PHE A 303 0.06 -24.56 -30.67
CA PHE A 303 0.26 -25.89 -30.14
C PHE A 303 -0.72 -26.19 -29.01
N PHE A 304 -0.97 -27.47 -28.75
CA PHE A 304 -1.75 -27.96 -27.63
C PHE A 304 -0.92 -28.97 -26.83
N PHE A 305 -0.98 -28.89 -25.51
CA PHE A 305 -0.54 -29.97 -24.63
C PHE A 305 -1.59 -31.08 -24.66
N ALA A 306 -1.19 -32.27 -25.09
CA ALA A 306 -1.96 -33.49 -24.93
C ALA A 306 -1.57 -34.15 -23.62
N ILE A 307 -2.52 -34.20 -22.68
CA ILE A 307 -2.34 -34.78 -21.35
C ILE A 307 -3.17 -36.07 -21.27
N PRO A 308 -2.54 -37.25 -21.11
CA PRO A 308 -3.27 -38.49 -20.92
C PRO A 308 -3.77 -38.60 -19.47
N GLU A 309 -5.10 -38.74 -19.29
CA GLU A 309 -5.69 -39.07 -17.99
C GLU A 309 -5.85 -40.59 -17.83
N PRO A 310 -5.53 -41.16 -16.65
CA PRO A 310 -5.75 -42.57 -16.37
C PRO A 310 -7.27 -42.88 -16.29
N ALA A 311 -7.62 -44.13 -16.60
CA ALA A 311 -9.01 -44.58 -16.52
C ALA A 311 -9.57 -44.45 -15.08
N SER A 312 -10.77 -43.89 -14.96
CA SER A 312 -11.48 -43.65 -13.70
C SER A 312 -12.95 -44.07 -13.88
N PRO A 313 -13.70 -44.41 -12.81
CA PRO A 313 -15.13 -44.71 -12.91
C PRO A 313 -15.97 -43.63 -13.63
N ALA A 314 -15.53 -42.37 -13.68
CA ALA A 314 -16.17 -41.30 -14.44
C ALA A 314 -15.71 -41.19 -15.92
N SER A 315 -14.60 -41.83 -16.30
CA SER A 315 -14.04 -41.82 -17.66
C SER A 315 -13.30 -43.15 -17.93
N PRO A 316 -14.04 -44.21 -18.33
CA PRO A 316 -13.54 -45.59 -18.34
C PRO A 316 -12.51 -45.90 -19.44
N THR A 317 -12.42 -45.07 -20.49
CA THR A 317 -11.49 -45.30 -21.62
C THR A 317 -10.20 -44.47 -21.56
N GLY A 318 -10.02 -43.65 -20.52
CA GLY A 318 -8.99 -42.61 -20.50
C GLY A 318 -9.30 -41.50 -21.52
N ARG A 319 -8.94 -40.25 -21.21
CA ARG A 319 -9.17 -39.11 -22.11
C ARG A 319 -7.85 -38.39 -22.36
N VAL A 320 -7.66 -37.89 -23.58
CA VAL A 320 -6.59 -36.92 -23.86
C VAL A 320 -7.18 -35.52 -23.70
N ILE A 321 -6.79 -34.83 -22.63
CA ILE A 321 -7.13 -33.41 -22.47
C ILE A 321 -6.20 -32.61 -23.36
N ARG A 322 -6.77 -31.80 -24.25
CA ARG A 322 -6.03 -30.81 -25.04
C ARG A 322 -6.11 -29.46 -24.34
N ILE A 323 -4.95 -28.96 -23.93
CA ILE A 323 -4.82 -27.64 -23.31
C ILE A 323 -4.08 -26.75 -24.29
N GLN A 324 -4.61 -25.56 -24.58
CA GLN A 324 -3.96 -24.64 -25.52
C GLN A 324 -2.57 -24.27 -24.98
N GLY A 325 -1.55 -24.66 -25.73
CA GLY A 325 -0.15 -24.32 -25.54
C GLY A 325 0.20 -22.95 -26.12
N PRO A 326 1.49 -22.60 -26.23
CA PRO A 326 1.86 -21.30 -26.79
C PRO A 326 1.50 -21.21 -28.27
N THR A 327 1.01 -20.04 -28.67
CA THR A 327 0.95 -19.66 -30.08
C THR A 327 2.30 -19.08 -30.49
N ILE A 328 2.91 -19.66 -31.52
CA ILE A 328 4.13 -19.15 -32.13
C ILE A 328 3.75 -18.01 -33.09
N LEU A 329 4.30 -16.81 -32.88
CA LEU A 329 4.14 -15.69 -33.80
C LEU A 329 5.48 -15.36 -34.47
N ARG A 330 5.45 -15.09 -35.79
CA ARG A 330 6.58 -14.51 -36.51
C ARG A 330 6.61 -13.00 -36.28
N ASN A 331 7.78 -12.45 -35.97
CA ASN A 331 7.99 -11.02 -36.20
C ASN A 331 8.02 -10.81 -37.72
N HIS A 332 6.96 -10.26 -38.29
CA HIS A 332 7.12 -9.58 -39.57
C HIS A 332 8.18 -8.50 -39.38
N SER A 333 9.11 -8.38 -40.34
CA SER A 333 9.93 -7.19 -40.48
C SER A 333 8.99 -6.02 -40.80
N VAL A 334 8.36 -5.49 -39.77
CA VAL A 334 7.81 -4.14 -39.79
C VAL A 334 9.03 -3.25 -39.96
N GLY A 335 9.08 -2.52 -41.07
CA GLY A 335 10.15 -1.56 -41.34
C GLY A 335 10.40 -0.69 -40.11
N GLU A 336 11.65 -0.31 -39.90
CA GLU A 336 12.10 0.57 -38.80
C GLU A 336 11.02 1.57 -38.39
N ILE A 337 10.35 1.27 -37.28
CA ILE A 337 9.44 2.20 -36.64
C ILE A 337 10.34 3.31 -36.11
N ARG A 338 10.22 4.51 -36.69
CA ARG A 338 10.92 5.69 -36.18
C ARG A 338 10.50 5.89 -34.72
N PRO A 339 11.42 6.26 -33.82
CA PRO A 339 11.15 6.38 -32.38
C PRO A 339 9.99 7.33 -32.01
N GLU A 340 9.55 8.13 -32.98
CA GLU A 340 8.47 9.11 -32.96
C GLU A 340 7.06 8.46 -32.99
N ASP A 341 6.95 7.21 -33.49
CA ASP A 341 5.69 6.48 -33.64
C ASP A 341 5.45 5.40 -32.56
N ARG A 342 6.31 5.33 -31.52
CA ARG A 342 6.04 4.53 -30.32
C ARG A 342 5.03 5.28 -29.45
N ALA A 343 3.83 4.69 -29.27
CA ALA A 343 2.93 5.14 -28.20
C ALA A 343 3.69 5.05 -26.85
N PRO A 344 3.80 6.15 -26.07
CA PRO A 344 4.61 6.15 -24.87
C PRO A 344 4.05 5.18 -23.82
N ALA A 345 4.92 4.36 -23.23
CA ALA A 345 4.59 3.53 -22.08
C ALA A 345 4.00 4.41 -20.96
N GLY A 346 2.90 3.98 -20.35
CA GLY A 346 2.27 4.69 -19.25
C GLY A 346 3.24 4.86 -18.06
N PRO A 347 3.06 5.89 -17.22
CA PRO A 347 3.94 6.11 -16.09
C PRO A 347 3.87 4.96 -15.08
N VAL A 348 5.03 4.56 -14.54
CA VAL A 348 5.13 3.64 -13.40
C VAL A 348 4.70 4.39 -12.14
N PHE A 349 3.77 3.84 -11.38
CA PHE A 349 3.36 4.42 -10.10
C PHE A 349 4.19 3.85 -8.97
N ALA A 350 4.60 4.69 -8.02
CA ALA A 350 5.25 4.26 -6.79
C ALA A 350 4.67 5.01 -5.58
N GLU A 351 4.66 4.38 -4.41
CA GLU A 351 4.23 4.97 -3.14
C GLU A 351 5.33 4.83 -2.09
N ILE A 352 5.71 5.93 -1.46
CA ILE A 352 6.65 5.98 -0.36
C ILE A 352 5.86 6.07 0.94
N PHE A 353 6.08 5.11 1.83
CA PHE A 353 5.58 5.15 3.20
C PHE A 353 6.66 5.71 4.12
N THR A 354 6.36 6.84 4.76
CA THR A 354 7.34 7.66 5.47
C THR A 354 6.83 8.19 6.81
N GLN A 355 7.73 8.75 7.64
CA GLN A 355 7.42 9.31 8.95
C GLN A 355 8.24 10.59 9.21
N GLU A 356 7.71 11.49 10.05
CA GLU A 356 8.39 12.73 10.42
C GLU A 356 9.64 12.46 11.28
N GLY A 357 10.71 13.25 11.07
CA GLY A 357 11.94 13.18 11.87
C GLY A 357 12.80 11.94 11.64
N CYS A 358 12.63 11.25 10.51
CA CYS A 358 13.35 10.04 10.12
C CYS A 358 14.46 10.36 9.09
N ASP A 359 15.71 10.01 9.40
CA ASP A 359 16.87 10.33 8.55
C ASP A 359 16.83 9.63 7.19
N ASP A 360 16.40 8.36 7.15
CA ASP A 360 16.22 7.60 5.90
C ASP A 360 15.10 8.18 5.03
N CYS A 361 14.07 8.74 5.67
CA CYS A 361 12.94 9.39 5.03
C CYS A 361 13.36 10.72 4.39
N GLU A 362 14.15 11.52 5.11
CA GLU A 362 14.74 12.73 4.57
C GLU A 362 15.68 12.43 3.40
N TRP A 363 16.46 11.34 3.47
CA TRP A 363 17.30 10.92 2.35
C TRP A 363 16.46 10.57 1.11
N VAL A 364 15.35 9.85 1.28
CA VAL A 364 14.45 9.55 0.15
C VAL A 364 13.96 10.84 -0.49
N GLN A 365 13.53 11.82 0.31
CA GLN A 365 13.01 13.08 -0.22
C GLN A 365 14.08 13.98 -0.85
N ARG A 366 15.27 14.08 -0.24
CA ARG A 366 16.33 15.02 -0.67
C ARG A 366 17.31 14.46 -1.69
N VAL A 367 17.41 13.13 -1.80
CA VAL A 367 18.42 12.47 -2.64
C VAL A 367 17.78 11.54 -3.65
N PHE A 368 16.94 10.60 -3.21
CA PHE A 368 16.34 9.62 -4.12
C PHE A 368 15.34 10.27 -5.08
N LEU A 369 14.38 11.07 -4.58
CA LEU A 369 13.35 11.70 -5.41
C LEU A 369 13.93 12.63 -6.50
N PRO A 370 14.91 13.51 -6.23
CA PRO A 370 15.52 14.31 -7.29
C PRO A 370 16.24 13.46 -8.35
N ARG A 371 16.92 12.38 -7.94
CA ARG A 371 17.56 11.45 -8.89
C ARG A 371 16.53 10.70 -9.73
N ALA A 372 15.44 10.26 -9.11
CA ALA A 372 14.34 9.58 -9.78
C ALA A 372 13.64 10.53 -10.78
N ALA A 373 13.41 11.78 -10.39
CA ALA A 373 12.84 12.82 -11.25
C ALA A 373 13.78 13.13 -12.44
N ALA A 374 15.09 13.23 -12.21
CA ALA A 374 16.07 13.45 -13.28
C ALA A 374 16.17 12.26 -14.25
N ARG A 375 16.04 11.02 -13.74
CA ARG A 375 16.16 9.79 -14.55
C ARG A 375 14.89 9.45 -15.32
N TYR A 376 13.72 9.58 -14.69
CA TYR A 376 12.45 9.10 -15.24
C TYR A 376 11.50 10.21 -15.66
N GLY A 377 11.71 11.44 -15.17
CA GLY A 377 10.81 12.56 -15.42
C GLY A 377 9.36 12.17 -15.15
N SER A 378 8.55 12.20 -16.20
CA SER A 378 7.13 11.87 -16.09
C SER A 378 6.76 10.40 -16.22
N ASN A 379 7.74 9.52 -16.40
CA ASN A 379 7.54 8.09 -16.53
C ASN A 379 7.50 7.38 -15.16
N LEU A 380 7.73 8.11 -14.06
CA LEU A 380 7.60 7.62 -12.70
C LEU A 380 6.78 8.63 -11.87
N VAL A 381 5.61 8.20 -11.39
CA VAL A 381 4.74 8.99 -10.52
C VAL A 381 4.88 8.48 -9.09
N VAL A 382 5.35 9.33 -8.19
CA VAL A 382 5.62 8.94 -6.79
C VAL A 382 4.65 9.63 -5.84
N GLN A 383 3.91 8.84 -5.07
CA GLN A 383 3.08 9.28 -3.95
C GLN A 383 3.88 9.21 -2.64
N ILE A 384 3.72 10.19 -1.75
CA ILE A 384 4.30 10.16 -0.40
C ILE A 384 3.15 10.04 0.60
N SER A 385 3.21 9.04 1.47
CA SER A 385 2.17 8.72 2.44
C SER A 385 2.78 8.61 3.84
N TYR A 386 2.25 9.39 4.79
CA TYR A 386 2.77 9.44 6.16
C TYR A 386 2.13 8.36 7.03
N THR A 387 2.95 7.48 7.62
CA THR A 387 2.49 6.38 8.49
C THR A 387 2.02 6.86 9.86
N THR A 388 2.06 8.17 10.14
CA THR A 388 1.41 8.80 11.28
C THR A 388 -0.12 8.74 11.17
N GLU A 389 -0.64 8.65 9.94
CA GLU A 389 -2.06 8.45 9.68
C GLU A 389 -2.44 6.97 9.81
N ARG A 390 -3.49 6.69 10.62
CA ARG A 390 -3.96 5.33 10.87
C ARG A 390 -4.28 4.56 9.58
N ALA A 391 -4.96 5.19 8.62
CA ALA A 391 -5.35 4.54 7.37
C ALA A 391 -4.14 4.18 6.49
N VAL A 392 -3.12 5.06 6.44
CA VAL A 392 -1.87 4.81 5.72
C VAL A 392 -1.09 3.69 6.37
N LEU A 393 -0.99 3.68 7.70
CA LEU A 393 -0.30 2.64 8.44
C LEU A 393 -0.95 1.26 8.21
N LEU A 394 -2.28 1.17 8.28
CA LEU A 394 -2.99 -0.08 8.03
C LEU A 394 -2.82 -0.57 6.58
N ARG A 395 -2.81 0.35 5.60
CA ARG A 395 -2.50 0.03 4.20
C ARG A 395 -1.08 -0.54 4.05
N LEU A 396 -0.08 0.08 4.66
CA LEU A 396 1.30 -0.43 4.66
C LEU A 396 1.37 -1.83 5.27
N LEU A 397 0.74 -2.04 6.43
CA LEU A 397 0.77 -3.34 7.11
C LEU A 397 0.09 -4.44 6.28
N GLY A 398 -1.02 -4.13 5.61
CA GLY A 398 -1.66 -5.04 4.65
C GLY A 398 -0.75 -5.37 3.46
N LEU A 399 -0.04 -4.38 2.91
CA LEU A 399 0.94 -4.58 1.84
C LEU A 399 2.08 -5.49 2.29
N LEU A 400 2.68 -5.24 3.45
CA LEU A 400 3.78 -6.05 4.00
C LEU A 400 3.34 -7.50 4.28
N GLU A 401 2.17 -7.67 4.88
CA GLU A 401 1.61 -9.00 5.18
C GLU A 401 1.32 -9.79 3.90
N SER A 402 0.72 -9.15 2.89
CA SER A 402 0.44 -9.78 1.59
C SER A 402 1.71 -10.24 0.85
N ARG A 403 2.86 -9.66 1.19
CA ARG A 403 4.17 -9.98 0.62
C ARG A 403 5.05 -10.83 1.51
N GLY A 404 4.55 -11.22 2.69
CA GLY A 404 5.32 -11.95 3.69
C GLY A 404 6.56 -11.19 4.18
N ILE A 405 6.59 -9.86 4.02
CA ILE A 405 7.68 -9.02 4.47
C ILE A 405 7.51 -8.81 5.97
N ARG A 406 8.49 -9.30 6.74
CA ARG A 406 8.54 -9.18 8.20
C ARG A 406 9.58 -8.18 8.69
N GLU A 407 10.31 -7.58 7.75
CA GLU A 407 11.34 -6.61 8.05
C GLU A 407 10.70 -5.30 8.51
N ASN A 408 11.21 -4.75 9.62
CA ASN A 408 10.79 -3.46 10.14
C ASN A 408 11.80 -2.41 9.71
N ALA A 409 11.41 -1.54 8.78
CA ALA A 409 12.21 -0.45 8.26
C ALA A 409 11.55 0.92 8.51
N PRO A 410 12.34 2.01 8.60
CA PRO A 410 11.84 3.34 8.86
C PRO A 410 11.15 4.01 7.65
N VAL A 411 11.37 3.48 6.44
CA VAL A 411 10.79 3.93 5.17
C VAL A 411 10.53 2.72 4.27
N TYR A 412 9.46 2.76 3.46
CA TYR A 412 9.17 1.75 2.45
C TYR A 412 8.86 2.39 1.11
N LEU A 413 9.24 1.74 0.01
CA LEU A 413 8.88 2.13 -1.35
C LEU A 413 8.13 0.98 -2.03
N ALA A 414 6.87 1.20 -2.38
CA ALA A 414 6.06 0.28 -3.16
C ALA A 414 6.03 0.72 -4.62
N ILE A 415 6.51 -0.11 -5.56
CA ILE A 415 6.50 0.17 -7.01
C ILE A 415 5.41 -0.69 -7.65
N ALA A 416 4.52 -0.04 -8.41
CA ALA A 416 3.35 -0.62 -9.07
C ALA A 416 2.52 -1.53 -8.14
N ALA A 417 2.44 -1.16 -6.85
CA ALA A 417 1.84 -1.94 -5.78
C ALA A 417 2.32 -3.41 -5.66
N THR A 418 3.40 -3.80 -6.36
CA THR A 418 3.82 -5.21 -6.54
C THR A 418 5.23 -5.49 -6.03
N ASP A 419 6.12 -4.51 -6.11
CA ASP A 419 7.44 -4.61 -5.48
C ASP A 419 7.46 -3.70 -4.26
N VAL A 420 7.85 -4.22 -3.10
CA VAL A 420 7.97 -3.43 -1.87
C VAL A 420 9.40 -3.52 -1.38
N LEU A 421 10.08 -2.38 -1.34
CA LEU A 421 11.45 -2.25 -0.83
C LEU A 421 11.40 -1.68 0.59
N ALA A 422 12.01 -2.40 1.53
CA ALA A 422 12.10 -2.01 2.93
C ALA A 422 13.43 -1.30 3.21
N GLY A 423 13.37 -0.04 3.61
CA GLY A 423 14.51 0.73 4.08
C GLY A 423 15.43 1.26 2.96
N ARG A 424 16.32 2.19 3.36
CA ARG A 424 17.19 2.92 2.44
C ARG A 424 18.08 2.01 1.58
N LYS A 425 18.67 0.97 2.15
CA LYS A 425 19.60 0.07 1.42
C LYS A 425 18.91 -0.63 0.25
N ALA A 426 17.70 -1.13 0.46
CA ALA A 426 16.93 -1.80 -0.60
C ALA A 426 16.50 -0.80 -1.68
N ILE A 427 16.05 0.39 -1.27
CA ILE A 427 15.65 1.47 -2.18
C ILE A 427 16.81 1.90 -3.08
N ASP A 428 17.96 2.21 -2.50
CA ASP A 428 19.14 2.67 -3.26
C ASP A 428 19.67 1.60 -4.22
N ALA A 429 19.61 0.33 -3.83
CA ALA A 429 20.15 -0.78 -4.63
C ALA A 429 19.22 -1.23 -5.77
N GLN A 430 17.90 -1.20 -5.58
CA GLN A 430 16.96 -1.94 -6.44
C GLN A 430 15.88 -1.08 -7.11
N ALA A 431 15.57 0.10 -6.58
CA ALA A 431 14.42 0.87 -7.04
C ALA A 431 14.50 1.25 -8.53
N PHE A 432 15.67 1.69 -9.00
CA PHE A 432 15.84 2.09 -10.41
C PHE A 432 15.77 0.90 -11.37
N ALA A 433 16.39 -0.22 -11.03
CA ALA A 433 16.31 -1.43 -11.85
C ALA A 433 14.87 -1.95 -11.97
N LEU A 434 14.08 -1.85 -10.91
CA LEU A 434 12.67 -2.23 -10.93
C LEU A 434 11.83 -1.27 -11.79
N VAL A 435 12.05 0.04 -11.69
CA VAL A 435 11.36 1.02 -12.54
C VAL A 435 11.75 0.84 -14.01
N ASP A 436 13.03 0.65 -14.32
CA ASP A 436 13.53 0.39 -15.67
C ASP A 436 12.84 -0.86 -16.27
N ALA A 437 12.80 -1.96 -15.53
CA ALA A 437 12.16 -3.21 -15.97
C ALA A 437 10.65 -3.04 -16.25
N ARG A 438 9.96 -2.14 -15.53
CA ARG A 438 8.54 -1.85 -15.77
C ARG A 438 8.32 -0.91 -16.96
N LEU A 439 9.27 -0.03 -17.25
CA LEU A 439 9.22 0.87 -18.41
C LEU A 439 9.56 0.15 -19.72
N GLU A 440 10.46 -0.84 -19.67
CA GLU A 440 10.86 -1.64 -20.84
C GLU A 440 9.86 -2.75 -21.20
N GLY A 441 8.93 -3.07 -20.29
CA GLY A 441 8.13 -4.30 -20.33
C GLY A 441 6.77 -4.28 -21.05
N GLU A 442 6.12 -3.14 -21.34
CA GLU A 442 4.71 -3.16 -21.79
C GLU A 442 4.33 -2.03 -22.78
N GLY A 443 4.22 -2.39 -24.07
CA GLY A 443 3.54 -1.59 -25.10
C GLY A 443 2.21 -2.22 -25.50
N SER A 444 1.12 -1.64 -24.97
CA SER A 444 -0.22 -1.46 -25.55
C SER A 444 -0.87 -2.59 -26.38
N GLU A 445 -1.79 -3.33 -25.74
CA GLU A 445 -3.24 -3.33 -26.03
C GLU A 445 -3.95 -4.27 -25.03
N SER A 446 -5.11 -3.86 -24.50
CA SER A 446 -6.01 -4.67 -23.65
C SER A 446 -5.73 -4.80 -22.13
N ARG A 447 -5.58 -3.69 -21.38
CA ARG A 447 -6.02 -3.60 -19.94
C ARG A 447 -6.39 -2.20 -19.43
N LEU A 448 -6.74 -1.25 -20.28
CA LEU A 448 -7.26 0.05 -19.83
C LEU A 448 -8.51 0.50 -20.60
N ALA A 449 -9.52 -0.36 -20.59
CA ALA A 449 -10.92 0.05 -20.70
C ALA A 449 -11.84 -0.66 -19.68
N GLU A 450 -11.29 -1.53 -18.82
CA GLU A 450 -12.05 -2.16 -17.74
C GLU A 450 -11.33 -1.91 -16.41
N GLY A 451 -11.87 -0.97 -15.64
CA GLY A 451 -11.85 -0.97 -14.18
C GLY A 451 -10.48 -0.92 -13.48
N LEU A 452 -10.20 0.23 -12.88
CA LEU A 452 -9.55 0.26 -11.56
C LEU A 452 -10.33 -0.63 -10.56
N ALA A 453 -9.98 -1.92 -10.45
CA ALA A 453 -10.20 -2.78 -9.27
C ALA A 453 -9.42 -4.12 -9.40
N PRO A 454 -9.13 -4.83 -8.29
CA PRO A 454 -8.00 -5.75 -8.15
C PRO A 454 -8.30 -7.23 -8.45
N SER A 455 -7.25 -7.93 -8.94
CA SER A 455 -6.85 -9.35 -8.80
C SER A 455 -7.82 -10.48 -9.27
N PRO A 456 -7.27 -11.60 -9.79
CA PRO A 456 -6.75 -12.61 -8.89
C PRO A 456 -5.38 -13.18 -9.31
N VAL A 457 -4.35 -12.90 -8.52
CA VAL A 457 -3.60 -14.04 -7.95
C VAL A 457 -4.56 -14.67 -6.95
N HIS A 458 -4.67 -15.99 -6.86
CA HIS A 458 -4.28 -16.74 -5.67
C HIS A 458 -3.93 -18.18 -6.06
N ALA A 459 -2.63 -18.46 -6.14
CA ALA A 459 -2.09 -19.69 -5.57
C ALA A 459 -1.50 -19.36 -4.19
N ALA A 460 -2.37 -18.89 -3.30
CA ALA A 460 -2.15 -18.80 -1.85
C ALA A 460 -3.45 -18.45 -1.10
N THR A 461 -4.61 -19.03 -1.46
CA THR A 461 -5.90 -18.91 -0.70
C THR A 461 -6.32 -17.49 -0.25
N PRO A 462 -7.19 -16.76 -0.99
CA PRO A 462 -7.70 -15.47 -0.55
C PRO A 462 -8.91 -15.71 0.33
N SER A 463 -8.71 -15.56 1.63
CA SER A 463 -9.74 -14.95 2.46
C SER A 463 -9.86 -13.50 2.00
N GLU A 464 -10.97 -13.19 1.33
CA GLU A 464 -11.89 -12.12 1.71
C GLU A 464 -11.26 -10.74 1.99
N SER A 465 -11.49 -9.79 1.08
CA SER A 465 -11.40 -8.32 1.26
C SER A 465 -10.02 -7.72 1.68
N PRO A 466 -9.63 -6.51 1.21
CA PRO A 466 -8.74 -5.72 2.05
C PRO A 466 -9.49 -5.59 3.37
N PRO A 467 -8.95 -6.02 4.51
CA PRO A 467 -9.77 -6.14 5.69
C PRO A 467 -10.31 -4.74 5.98
N PRO A 468 -11.59 -4.60 6.40
CA PRO A 468 -12.01 -3.36 7.01
C PRO A 468 -10.93 -3.03 8.05
N ASP A 469 -10.49 -1.78 8.14
CA ASP A 469 -9.38 -1.34 8.99
C ASP A 469 -9.35 -2.00 10.40
N ALA A 470 -10.52 -2.43 10.89
CA ALA A 470 -10.73 -3.31 12.03
C ALA A 470 -10.03 -4.69 11.95
N ALA A 471 -10.15 -5.49 10.90
CA ALA A 471 -9.66 -6.88 10.87
C ALA A 471 -8.13 -7.02 10.72
N ILE A 472 -7.43 -6.08 10.06
CA ILE A 472 -5.95 -5.99 10.15
C ILE A 472 -5.57 -5.59 11.58
N ALA A 473 -6.23 -4.57 12.14
CA ALA A 473 -5.99 -4.12 13.49
C ALA A 473 -6.24 -5.24 14.52
N ASP A 474 -7.33 -5.99 14.41
CA ASP A 474 -7.72 -7.09 15.30
C ASP A 474 -6.73 -8.26 15.22
N ARG A 475 -6.23 -8.59 14.03
CA ARG A 475 -5.16 -9.60 13.86
C ARG A 475 -3.81 -9.12 14.38
N LEU A 476 -3.49 -7.84 14.26
CA LEU A 476 -2.29 -7.24 14.85
C LEU A 476 -2.39 -7.20 16.38
N PHE A 477 -3.52 -6.75 16.93
CA PHE A 477 -3.79 -6.74 18.37
C PHE A 477 -3.84 -8.16 18.94
N ALA A 478 -4.31 -9.16 18.17
CA ALA A 478 -4.24 -10.57 18.56
C ALA A 478 -2.79 -11.09 18.70
N ARG A 479 -1.80 -10.48 18.03
CA ARG A 479 -0.37 -10.80 18.23
C ARG A 479 0.19 -10.18 19.51
N PHE A 480 -0.38 -9.08 19.97
CA PHE A 480 -0.01 -8.42 21.22
C PHE A 480 -0.73 -9.08 22.40
N THR A 481 -0.23 -10.23 22.83
CA THR A 481 -0.73 -10.86 24.05
C THR A 481 -0.31 -10.03 25.27
N VAL A 482 -1.16 -9.96 26.29
CA VAL A 482 -0.84 -9.26 27.56
C VAL A 482 0.51 -9.72 28.13
N PRO A 483 0.88 -11.02 28.10
CA PRO A 483 2.22 -11.45 28.49
C PRO A 483 3.35 -10.91 27.61
N ALA A 484 3.17 -10.88 26.29
CA ALA A 484 4.18 -10.34 25.37
C ALA A 484 4.41 -8.84 25.60
N VAL A 485 3.33 -8.07 25.78
CA VAL A 485 3.40 -6.64 26.09
C VAL A 485 4.01 -6.42 27.48
N ALA A 486 3.67 -7.25 28.47
CA ALA A 486 4.25 -7.16 29.81
C ALA A 486 5.75 -7.49 29.81
N ILE A 487 6.20 -8.50 29.08
CA ILE A 487 7.62 -8.87 28.96
C ILE A 487 8.39 -7.78 28.21
N ALA A 488 7.86 -7.29 27.09
CA ALA A 488 8.48 -6.21 26.32
C ALA A 488 8.59 -4.93 27.16
N GLY A 489 7.51 -4.56 27.87
CA GLY A 489 7.50 -3.42 28.78
C GLY A 489 8.42 -3.59 30.00
N LEU A 490 8.57 -4.82 30.51
CA LEU A 490 9.53 -5.11 31.59
C LEU A 490 10.98 -5.02 31.10
N ALA A 491 11.26 -5.52 29.90
CA ALA A 491 12.57 -5.44 29.28
C ALA A 491 12.96 -3.99 28.98
N ASP A 492 12.05 -3.20 28.41
CA ASP A 492 12.26 -1.77 28.13
C ASP A 492 12.29 -0.92 29.41
N GLY A 493 11.52 -1.32 30.43
CA GLY A 493 11.50 -0.71 31.75
C GLY A 493 12.79 -0.91 32.56
N PHE A 494 13.69 -1.79 32.13
CA PHE A 494 14.99 -2.00 32.76
C PHE A 494 15.97 -0.86 32.39
N ASN A 495 15.76 0.30 33.02
CA ASN A 495 16.57 1.50 32.82
C ASN A 495 17.71 1.58 33.85
N PRO A 496 19.00 1.53 33.44
CA PRO A 496 20.15 1.60 34.34
C PRO A 496 20.15 2.82 35.28
N CYS A 497 19.63 3.96 34.81
CA CYS A 497 19.53 5.18 35.60
C CYS A 497 18.47 5.05 36.71
N ALA A 498 17.31 4.48 36.40
CA ALA A 498 16.26 4.25 37.39
C ALA A 498 16.74 3.26 38.47
N PHE A 499 17.43 2.20 38.07
CA PHE A 499 18.01 1.23 39.01
C PHE A 499 19.01 1.88 39.96
N ALA A 500 19.95 2.69 39.44
CA ALA A 500 20.92 3.40 40.26
C ALA A 500 20.24 4.31 41.29
N THR A 501 19.19 5.03 40.90
CA THR A 501 18.45 5.92 41.82
C THR A 501 17.70 5.18 42.91
N VAL A 502 17.06 4.04 42.60
CA VAL A 502 16.36 3.21 43.60
C VAL A 502 17.34 2.56 44.56
N VAL A 503 18.46 2.02 44.06
CA VAL A 503 19.51 1.44 44.90
C VAL A 503 20.12 2.49 45.83
N PHE A 504 20.38 3.69 45.31
CA PHE A 504 20.86 4.81 46.14
C PHE A 504 19.84 5.21 47.21
N LEU A 505 18.58 5.41 46.83
CA LEU A 505 17.50 5.80 47.75
C LEU A 505 17.30 4.74 48.84
N THR A 506 17.23 3.47 48.47
CA THR A 506 17.04 2.37 49.41
C THR A 506 18.25 2.20 50.34
N SER A 507 19.47 2.40 49.83
CA SER A 507 20.71 2.39 50.61
C SER A 507 20.78 3.57 51.59
N LEU A 508 20.35 4.77 51.17
CA LEU A 508 20.27 5.96 52.03
C LEU A 508 19.27 5.76 53.17
N LEU A 509 18.07 5.26 52.86
CA LEU A 509 17.04 4.99 53.86
C LEU A 509 17.44 3.84 54.81
N ALA A 510 18.20 2.85 54.32
CA ALA A 510 18.75 1.78 55.12
C ALA A 510 19.87 2.26 56.06
N ALA A 511 20.82 3.05 55.55
CA ALA A 511 21.89 3.65 56.34
C ALA A 511 21.36 4.62 57.40
N GLY A 512 20.23 5.28 57.14
CA GLY A 512 19.53 6.14 58.10
C GLY A 512 18.72 5.40 59.18
N GLY A 513 18.85 4.08 59.31
CA GLY A 513 18.22 3.29 60.38
C GLY A 513 16.69 3.18 60.30
N ARG A 514 16.09 3.48 59.13
CA ARG A 514 14.62 3.56 59.00
C ARG A 514 13.97 2.18 59.00
N SER A 515 12.79 2.11 59.62
CA SER A 515 12.02 0.88 59.71
C SER A 515 11.74 0.29 58.32
N ARG A 516 11.65 -1.04 58.24
CA ARG A 516 11.41 -1.76 56.98
C ARG A 516 10.19 -1.23 56.21
N ARG A 517 9.16 -0.77 56.93
CA ARG A 517 7.95 -0.15 56.36
C ARG A 517 8.25 1.15 55.63
N VAL A 518 9.03 2.06 56.25
CA VAL A 518 9.38 3.36 55.64
C VAL A 518 10.23 3.16 54.38
N ARG A 519 11.15 2.18 54.40
CA ARG A 519 11.95 1.83 53.22
C ARG A 519 11.09 1.33 52.06
N LEU A 520 10.13 0.45 52.35
CA LEU A 520 9.20 -0.08 51.36
C LEU A 520 8.30 1.02 50.79
N LEU A 521 7.72 1.86 51.64
CA LEU A 521 6.88 3.01 51.25
C LEU A 521 7.63 4.01 50.40
N GLY A 522 8.88 4.35 50.76
CA GLY A 522 9.72 5.25 49.97
C GLY A 522 10.04 4.70 48.58
N GLY A 523 10.36 3.40 48.50
CA GLY A 523 10.55 2.72 47.21
C GLY A 523 9.27 2.68 46.36
N MET A 524 8.13 2.35 46.95
CA MET A 524 6.83 2.35 46.25
C MET A 524 6.45 3.73 45.75
N ALA A 525 6.63 4.77 46.57
CA ALA A 525 6.35 6.15 46.17
C ALA A 525 7.20 6.57 44.97
N PHE A 526 8.48 6.19 44.95
CA PHE A 526 9.36 6.41 43.79
C PHE A 526 8.87 5.68 42.54
N CYS A 527 8.49 4.40 42.65
CA CYS A 527 7.98 3.62 41.53
C CYS A 527 6.67 4.21 40.97
N ILE A 528 5.74 4.60 41.84
CA ILE A 528 4.45 5.21 41.44
C ILE A 528 4.68 6.56 40.75
N ALA A 529 5.52 7.43 41.32
CA ALA A 529 5.84 8.72 40.72
C ALA A 529 6.50 8.57 39.34
N SER A 530 7.43 7.62 39.21
CA SER A 530 8.08 7.30 37.93
C SER A 530 7.07 6.78 36.91
N PHE A 531 6.23 5.82 37.30
CA PHE A 531 5.17 5.28 36.46
C PHE A 531 4.22 6.38 35.96
N LEU A 532 3.70 7.22 36.85
CA LEU A 532 2.80 8.31 36.49
C LEU A 532 3.47 9.31 35.55
N THR A 533 4.74 9.63 35.76
CA THR A 533 5.49 10.54 34.89
C THR A 533 5.61 9.98 33.47
N TYR A 534 6.04 8.72 33.32
CA TYR A 534 6.14 8.08 32.00
C TYR A 534 4.77 7.89 31.34
N PHE A 535 3.76 7.53 32.12
CA PHE A 535 2.39 7.37 31.64
C PHE A 535 1.83 8.70 31.09
N LEU A 536 1.98 9.80 31.83
CA LEU A 536 1.57 11.13 31.39
C LEU A 536 2.40 11.62 30.18
N MET A 537 3.67 11.24 30.11
CA MET A 537 4.52 11.55 28.96
C MET A 537 3.98 10.90 27.67
N GLY A 538 3.50 9.65 27.77
CA GLY A 538 2.84 8.94 26.68
C GLY A 538 1.49 9.52 26.26
N PHE A 539 0.68 10.02 27.21
CA PHE A 539 -0.69 10.49 26.93
C PHE A 539 -0.78 11.94 26.40
N GLY A 540 0.29 12.74 26.47
CA GLY A 540 0.20 14.14 26.00
C GLY A 540 1.50 14.93 25.86
N LEU A 541 2.52 14.69 26.69
CA LEU A 541 3.76 15.48 26.63
C LEU A 541 4.47 15.31 25.28
N LEU A 542 4.43 14.10 24.70
CA LEU A 542 5.00 13.83 23.38
C LEU A 542 4.32 14.64 22.27
N ARG A 543 3.02 14.94 22.39
CA ARG A 543 2.30 15.77 21.40
C ARG A 543 2.72 17.24 21.50
N ALA A 544 2.97 17.74 22.71
CA ALA A 544 3.51 19.09 22.94
C ALA A 544 4.98 19.23 22.50
N VAL A 545 5.81 18.19 22.72
CA VAL A 545 7.20 18.16 22.24
C VAL A 545 7.26 18.05 20.71
N ARG A 546 6.40 17.25 20.08
CA ARG A 546 6.29 17.20 18.60
C ARG A 546 5.84 18.53 17.98
N ALA A 547 5.01 19.31 18.68
CA ALA A 547 4.67 20.66 18.25
C ALA A 547 5.88 21.62 18.29
N LEU A 548 6.89 21.35 19.12
CA LEU A 548 8.17 22.05 19.13
C LEU A 548 9.15 21.50 18.08
N ASP A 549 9.10 20.21 17.75
CA ASP A 549 9.88 19.60 16.66
C ASP A 549 9.51 20.15 15.27
N ALA A 550 8.31 20.71 15.10
CA ALA A 550 7.94 21.48 13.92
C ALA A 550 8.87 22.68 13.66
N VAL A 551 9.65 23.09 14.67
CA VAL A 551 10.73 24.07 14.55
C VAL A 551 12.06 23.31 14.61
N GLN A 552 12.51 22.76 13.48
CA GLN A 552 13.73 21.92 13.35
C GLN A 552 14.99 22.53 14.05
N TRP A 553 15.06 23.86 14.16
CA TRP A 553 16.11 24.58 14.87
C TRP A 553 16.08 24.45 16.40
N ALA A 554 14.89 24.34 17.01
CA ALA A 554 14.75 24.20 18.46
C ALA A 554 15.29 22.84 18.92
N ARG A 555 15.00 21.77 18.18
CA ARG A 555 15.54 20.43 18.44
C ARG A 555 17.07 20.44 18.41
N LEU A 556 17.67 20.97 17.33
CA LEU A 556 19.13 21.07 17.20
C LEU A 556 19.76 21.88 18.35
N ALA A 557 19.18 23.04 18.68
CA ALA A 557 19.68 23.88 19.77
C ALA A 557 19.63 23.16 21.12
N ILE A 558 18.52 22.50 21.45
CA ILE A 558 18.36 21.73 22.70
C ILE A 558 19.33 20.55 22.72
N THR A 559 19.47 19.82 21.61
CA THR A 559 20.40 18.69 21.51
C THR A 559 21.84 19.14 21.71
N PHE A 560 22.30 20.19 21.02
CA PHE A 560 23.66 20.70 21.18
C PHE A 560 23.92 21.28 22.57
N ALA A 561 22.94 22.00 23.14
CA ALA A 561 23.04 22.52 24.50
C ALA A 561 23.16 21.37 25.53
N THR A 562 22.31 20.35 25.41
CA THR A 562 22.30 19.19 26.31
C THR A 562 23.58 18.36 26.16
N ALA A 563 24.00 18.08 24.92
CA ALA A 563 25.24 17.36 24.65
C ALA A 563 26.46 18.10 25.22
N SER A 564 26.53 19.42 25.01
CA SER A 564 27.60 20.25 25.56
C SER A 564 27.63 20.21 27.09
N ALA A 565 26.45 20.35 27.73
CA ALA A 565 26.34 20.26 29.18
C ALA A 565 26.77 18.88 29.71
N LEU A 566 26.37 17.80 29.06
CA LEU A 566 26.77 16.43 29.43
C LEU A 566 28.28 16.19 29.26
N VAL A 567 28.89 16.70 28.19
CA VAL A 567 30.35 16.64 28.01
C VAL A 567 31.06 17.39 29.13
N VAL A 568 30.59 18.59 29.48
CA VAL A 568 31.15 19.36 30.60
C VAL A 568 31.01 18.59 31.91
N PHE A 569 29.82 18.02 32.20
CA PHE A 569 29.62 17.21 33.40
C PHE A 569 30.46 15.94 33.42
N ALA A 570 30.65 15.27 32.28
CA ALA A 570 31.51 14.10 32.18
C ALA A 570 32.97 14.45 32.48
N VAL A 571 33.49 15.53 31.88
CA VAL A 571 34.86 16.01 32.14
C VAL A 571 35.02 16.40 33.61
N LEU A 572 34.09 17.18 34.16
CA LEU A 572 34.11 17.56 35.57
C LEU A 572 34.02 16.35 36.50
N SER A 573 33.24 15.33 36.16
CA SER A 573 33.15 14.09 36.94
C SER A 573 34.47 13.32 36.95
N VAL A 574 35.19 13.28 35.82
CA VAL A 574 36.54 12.67 35.75
C VAL A 574 37.54 13.49 36.56
N VAL A 575 37.50 14.83 36.44
CA VAL A 575 38.35 15.73 37.22
C VAL A 575 38.11 15.53 38.72
N ASP A 576 36.85 15.40 39.13
CA ASP A 576 36.47 15.16 40.52
C ASP A 576 36.93 13.79 41.02
N ALA A 577 36.81 12.74 40.21
CA ALA A 577 37.34 11.42 40.54
C ALA A 577 38.86 11.46 40.76
N VAL A 578 39.62 12.12 39.88
CA VAL A 578 41.08 12.26 40.01
C VAL A 578 41.47 13.12 41.22
N ARG A 579 40.79 14.26 41.42
CA ARG A 579 41.05 15.16 42.56
C ARG A 579 40.74 14.49 43.89
N PHE A 580 39.63 13.76 43.97
CA PHE A 580 39.25 13.01 45.16
C PHE A 580 40.22 11.86 45.44
N HIS A 581 40.65 11.12 44.41
CA HIS A 581 41.63 10.05 44.58
C HIS A 581 42.98 10.58 45.11
N ARG A 582 43.43 11.75 44.63
CA ARG A 582 44.69 12.38 45.08
C ARG A 582 44.62 12.98 46.47
N ARG A 583 43.53 13.67 46.82
CA ARG A 583 43.44 14.45 48.07
C ARG A 583 42.66 13.75 49.19
N ARG A 584 41.79 12.80 48.86
CA ARG A 584 40.85 12.11 49.77
C ARG A 584 39.99 13.04 50.65
N VAL A 585 39.78 14.29 50.24
CA VAL A 585 38.91 15.25 50.95
C VAL A 585 37.69 15.57 50.08
N ALA A 586 36.50 15.48 50.66
CA ALA A 586 35.24 15.73 49.95
C ALA A 586 35.15 17.15 49.38
N SER A 587 35.77 18.16 50.01
CA SER A 587 35.81 19.55 49.54
C SER A 587 36.59 19.77 48.24
N ALA A 588 37.36 18.76 47.78
CA ALA A 588 38.10 18.84 46.52
C ALA A 588 37.23 18.56 45.27
N VAL A 589 35.99 18.09 45.47
CA VAL A 589 34.98 17.80 44.43
C VAL A 589 34.31 19.11 44.00
N ILE A 590 34.32 19.40 42.70
CA ILE A 590 33.80 20.61 42.07
C ILE A 590 32.28 20.51 41.88
N LEU A 591 31.76 19.36 41.45
CA LEU A 591 30.33 19.10 41.25
C LEU A 591 29.58 18.87 42.57
N GLN A 592 29.73 19.79 43.52
CA GLN A 592 28.92 19.79 44.72
C GLN A 592 27.61 20.57 44.54
N LEU A 593 26.56 20.08 45.21
CA LEU A 593 25.32 20.83 45.36
C LEU A 593 25.60 22.21 46.00
N PRO A 594 25.01 23.30 45.49
CA PRO A 594 25.16 24.63 46.06
C PRO A 594 24.83 24.62 47.56
N GLY A 595 25.63 25.34 48.35
CA GLY A 595 25.49 25.39 49.82
C GLY A 595 24.06 25.63 50.35
N PRO A 596 23.24 26.50 49.73
CA PRO A 596 21.85 26.71 50.15
C PRO A 596 20.98 25.45 49.97
N VAL A 597 21.15 24.74 48.84
CA VAL A 597 20.42 23.51 48.54
C VAL A 597 20.84 22.40 49.49
N LYS A 598 22.15 22.28 49.75
CA LYS A 598 22.70 21.31 50.71
C LYS A 598 22.16 21.55 52.12
N ARG A 599 22.05 22.81 52.56
CA ARG A 599 21.43 23.17 53.85
C ARG A 599 19.93 22.85 53.89
N ARG A 600 19.20 23.09 52.79
CA ARG A 600 17.77 22.79 52.71
C ARG A 600 17.49 21.29 52.75
N ILE A 601 18.27 20.50 52.00
CA ILE A 601 18.23 19.04 52.02
C ILE A 601 18.57 18.52 53.42
N HIS A 602 19.63 19.04 54.08
CA HIS A 602 19.95 18.65 55.45
C HIS A 602 18.89 19.10 56.47
N GLY A 603 18.21 20.23 56.25
CA GLY A 603 17.11 20.71 57.08
C GLY A 603 15.88 19.80 56.99
N ILE A 604 15.45 19.47 55.77
CA ILE A 604 14.37 18.49 55.53
C ILE A 604 14.81 17.11 56.04
N ALA A 605 16.07 16.73 55.84
CA ALA A 605 16.60 15.50 56.37
C ALA A 605 16.59 15.50 57.91
N ARG A 606 16.87 16.61 58.61
CA ARG A 606 16.75 16.63 60.08
C ARG A 606 15.31 16.62 60.58
N VAL A 607 14.39 17.27 59.86
CA VAL A 607 12.96 17.32 60.25
C VAL A 607 12.24 16.01 59.95
N CYS A 608 12.57 15.35 58.84
CA CYS A 608 12.01 14.05 58.49
C CYS A 608 12.80 12.88 59.08
N PHE A 609 14.10 13.05 59.40
CA PHE A 609 15.00 11.99 59.85
C PHE A 609 15.47 12.07 61.32
N GLY A 610 15.17 13.17 62.02
CA GLY A 610 15.31 13.30 63.47
C GLY A 610 14.28 12.51 64.24
#